data_AF-A0A532DLE5-F1
#
_entry.id   AF-A0A532DLE5-F1
#
_cell.length_a   1.000
_cell.length_b   1.000
_cell.length_c   1.000
_cell.angle_alpha   90.00
_cell.angle_beta   90.00
_cell.angle_gamma   90.00
#
_symmetry.space_group_name_H-M   'P 1'
#
loop_
_entity.id
_entity.type
_entity.pdbx_description
1 polymer ?
#
loop_
_entity_poly.entity_id
_entity_poly.type
_entity_poly.pdbx_seq_one_letter_code
_entity_poly.pdbx_strand_id
1 'polypeptide(L)' 'ITSGGIKATVLQPAFAQAQMAVEQANDFIKNKKSPAEEKQLMDCVLVNGDNAAKLETFALTN' A
#
# COMPACT_ATOMS: atom_id res chain seq x y z
N ILE A 1 -18.92 4.35 -2.29
CA ILE A 1 -19.11 3.67 -0.97
C ILE A 1 -19.78 4.63 -0.01
N THR A 2 -19.12 5.71 0.39
CA THR A 2 -19.67 6.72 1.33
C THR A 2 -20.96 7.38 0.86
N SER A 3 -21.12 7.65 -0.45
CA SER A 3 -22.34 8.22 -1.04
C SER A 3 -23.35 7.19 -1.57
N GLY A 4 -23.20 5.90 -1.22
CA GLY A 4 -24.17 4.84 -1.57
C GLY A 4 -24.07 4.24 -2.98
N GLY A 5 -23.21 4.77 -3.86
CA GLY A 5 -22.95 4.22 -5.20
C GLY A 5 -22.20 2.87 -5.18
N ILE A 6 -20.88 2.90 -5.44
CA ILE A 6 -19.98 1.72 -5.36
C ILE A 6 -20.11 1.01 -4.01
N LYS A 7 -20.17 -0.34 -4.00
CA LYS A 7 -20.40 -1.15 -2.80
C LYS A 7 -19.13 -1.57 -2.05
N ALA A 8 -18.07 -1.87 -2.79
CA ALA A 8 -16.76 -2.17 -2.24
C ALA A 8 -15.66 -1.95 -3.30
N THR A 9 -14.41 -1.92 -2.85
CA THR A 9 -13.20 -1.97 -3.67
C THR A 9 -12.09 -2.69 -2.88
N VAL A 10 -10.90 -2.86 -3.46
CA VAL A 10 -9.75 -3.47 -2.78
C VAL A 10 -8.62 -2.44 -2.71
N LEU A 11 -8.17 -2.15 -1.48
CA LEU A 11 -7.00 -1.34 -1.22
C LEU A 11 -5.73 -2.11 -1.58
N GLN A 12 -4.98 -1.56 -2.53
CA GLN A 12 -3.56 -1.87 -2.71
C GLN A 12 -2.76 -0.74 -2.02
N PRO A 13 -1.74 -1.05 -1.20
CA PRO A 13 -1.00 -0.07 -0.41
C PRO A 13 -0.01 0.74 -1.27
N ALA A 14 -0.51 1.44 -2.30
CA ALA A 14 0.29 2.09 -3.34
C ALA A 14 1.29 3.10 -2.78
N PHE A 15 0.90 3.87 -1.76
CA PHE A 15 1.77 4.85 -1.11
C PHE A 15 2.96 4.17 -0.42
N ALA A 16 2.69 3.21 0.47
CA ALA A 16 3.71 2.46 1.19
C ALA A 16 4.60 1.64 0.24
N GLN A 17 4.03 1.06 -0.81
CA GLN A 17 4.77 0.28 -1.80
C GLN A 17 5.76 1.15 -2.58
N ALA A 18 5.36 2.38 -2.95
CA ALA A 18 6.26 3.33 -3.61
C ALA A 18 7.41 3.76 -2.68
N GLN A 19 7.12 4.01 -1.39
CA GLN A 19 8.16 4.34 -0.41
C GLN A 19 9.16 3.19 -0.24
N MET A 20 8.67 1.95 -0.05
CA MET A 20 9.51 0.76 0.07
C MET A 20 10.46 0.59 -1.12
N ALA A 21 9.97 0.83 -2.35
CA ALA A 21 10.82 0.75 -3.54
C ALA A 21 11.96 1.78 -3.52
N VAL A 22 11.68 3.01 -3.08
CA VAL A 22 12.70 4.07 -2.97
C VAL A 22 13.68 3.79 -1.83
N GLU A 23 13.22 3.25 -0.70
CA GLU A 23 14.07 2.82 0.41
C GLU A 23 15.07 1.75 -0.04
N GLN A 24 14.60 0.72 -0.75
CA GLN A 24 15.46 -0.34 -1.29
C GLN A 24 16.46 0.21 -2.32
N ALA A 25 16.04 1.14 -3.18
CA ALA A 25 16.94 1.81 -4.11
C ALA A 25 18.03 2.62 -3.38
N ASN A 26 17.66 3.38 -2.34
CA ASN A 26 18.59 4.13 -1.51
C ASN A 26 19.59 3.21 -0.79
N ASP A 27 19.12 2.10 -0.22
CA ASP A 27 19.98 1.09 0.41
C ASP A 27 21.01 0.60 -0.61
N PHE A 28 20.55 0.09 -1.77
CA PHE A 28 21.43 -0.41 -2.81
C PHE A 28 22.49 0.63 -3.26
N ILE A 29 22.11 1.90 -3.41
CA ILE A 29 23.05 2.98 -3.76
C ILE A 29 24.13 3.14 -2.69
N LYS A 30 23.74 3.15 -1.40
CA LYS A 30 24.64 3.42 -0.27
C LYS A 30 25.55 2.24 0.09
N ASN A 31 25.03 1.02 0.05
CA ASN A 31 25.70 -0.14 0.65
C ASN A 31 25.66 -1.41 -0.22
N LYS A 32 25.13 -1.32 -1.46
CA LYS A 32 24.95 -2.47 -2.38
C LYS A 32 24.09 -3.60 -1.81
N LYS A 33 23.28 -3.33 -0.78
CA LYS A 33 22.31 -4.27 -0.22
C LYS A 33 21.13 -4.40 -1.18
N SER A 34 20.94 -5.62 -1.65
CA SER A 34 19.73 -6.02 -2.39
C SER A 34 18.68 -6.56 -1.41
N PRO A 35 17.39 -6.55 -1.76
CA PRO A 35 16.39 -7.30 -1.01
C PRO A 35 16.70 -8.80 -1.04
N ALA A 36 16.20 -9.54 -0.04
CA ALA A 36 16.39 -10.99 0.03
C ALA A 36 15.74 -11.72 -1.16
N GLU A 37 14.62 -11.20 -1.66
CA GLU A 37 13.94 -11.66 -2.87
C GLU A 37 13.66 -10.48 -3.80
N GLU A 38 13.86 -10.69 -5.10
CA GLU A 38 13.59 -9.66 -6.12
C GLU A 38 12.09 -9.31 -6.19
N LYS A 39 11.24 -10.34 -6.25
CA LYS A 39 9.79 -10.19 -6.31
C LYS A 39 9.19 -10.25 -4.91
N GLN A 40 8.68 -9.13 -4.43
CA GLN A 40 8.06 -9.01 -3.11
C GLN A 40 6.55 -8.75 -3.26
N LEU A 41 5.76 -9.27 -2.32
CA LEU A 41 4.31 -9.09 -2.28
C LEU A 41 3.93 -8.23 -1.07
N MET A 42 2.87 -7.43 -1.21
CA MET A 42 2.25 -6.69 -0.12
C MET A 42 0.75 -7.01 -0.08
N ASP A 43 0.20 -7.12 1.12
CA ASP A 43 -1.19 -7.52 1.31
C ASP A 43 -2.18 -6.46 0.81
N CYS A 44 -3.28 -6.96 0.28
CA CYS A 44 -4.45 -6.16 -0.09
C CYS A 44 -5.50 -6.20 1.02
N VAL A 45 -6.32 -5.15 1.12
CA VAL A 45 -7.41 -5.09 2.12
C VAL A 45 -8.74 -4.75 1.43
N LEU A 46 -9.81 -5.47 1.75
CA LEU A 46 -11.15 -5.13 1.28
C LEU A 46 -11.60 -3.79 1.89
N VAL A 47 -12.11 -2.89 1.05
CA VAL A 47 -12.70 -1.62 1.46
C VAL A 47 -14.19 -1.64 1.15
N ASN A 48 -15.02 -1.50 2.18
CA ASN A 48 -16.47 -1.50 2.09
C ASN A 48 -17.05 -0.37 2.98
N GLY A 49 -18.36 -0.39 3.23
CA GLY A 49 -19.02 0.63 4.07
C GLY A 49 -18.46 0.73 5.50
N ASP A 50 -17.89 -0.35 6.04
CA ASP A 50 -17.46 -0.44 7.43
C ASP A 50 -16.13 0.29 7.69
N ASN A 51 -15.29 0.41 6.66
CA ASN A 51 -13.94 0.97 6.79
C ASN A 51 -13.60 2.09 5.79
N ALA A 52 -14.47 2.40 4.82
CA ALA A 52 -14.20 3.42 3.80
C ALA A 52 -13.90 4.82 4.36
N ALA A 53 -14.44 5.18 5.54
CA ALA A 53 -14.16 6.46 6.19
C ALA A 53 -12.73 6.56 6.75
N LYS A 54 -12.03 5.44 6.90
CA LYS A 54 -10.66 5.36 7.42
C LYS A 54 -9.59 5.35 6.32
N LEU A 55 -10.02 5.27 5.07
CA LEU A 55 -9.15 5.23 3.91
C LEU A 55 -8.84 6.65 3.43
N GLU A 56 -7.56 7.02 3.44
CA GLU A 56 -7.07 8.28 2.88
C GLU A 56 -5.76 8.01 2.13
N THR A 57 -5.60 8.59 0.93
CA THR A 57 -4.37 8.52 0.13
C THR A 57 -3.71 7.12 0.12
N PHE A 58 -4.51 6.08 -0.15
CA PHE A 58 -4.08 4.66 -0.21
C PHE A 58 -3.50 4.08 1.10
N ALA A 59 -3.91 4.58 2.26
CA ALA A 59 -3.61 4.02 3.57
C ALA A 59 -4.86 3.98 4.46
N LEU A 60 -4.98 2.93 5.28
CA LEU A 60 -5.96 2.88 6.36
C LEU A 60 -5.36 3.47 7.63
N THR A 61 -6.13 4.32 8.30
CA THR A 61 -5.77 4.92 9.61
C THR A 61 -6.66 4.36 10.72
N ASN A 62 -6.18 4.39 11.96
CA ASN A 62 -6.90 3.82 13.12
C ASN A 62 -8.07 4.69 13.56
#